data_AF-A0A920AXF6-F1
#
_entry.id   AF-A0A920AXF6-F1
#
_cell.length_a   1.000
_cell.length_b   1.000
_cell.length_c   1.000
_cell.angle_alpha   90.00
_cell.angle_beta   90.00
_cell.angle_gamma   90.00
#
_symmetry.space_group_name_H-M   'P 1'
#
loop_
_entity.id
_entity.type
_entity.pdbx_description
1 polymer ?
#
loop_
_entity_poly.entity_id
_entity_poly.type
_entity_poly.pdbx_seq_one_letter_code
_entity_poly.pdbx_strand_id
1 'polypeptide(L)'
;MRITLIFIFFFLLNSCEYDFQIDRKISVDEFINEELKSFNWNEVDQYPVFENCLELNDVSQKNKCFVETITNNFTANLKKNNLVLNRTLVDTVNMVLMVDKKGLISVESINISEKNLDYKEVIDSSFNNTVTNLPKLYPAIKRGQQVDVIFTMPIIISTE
;
A
#
# COMPACT_ATOMS: atom_id res chain seq x y z
N MET A 1 -22.17 46.58 -39.29
CA MET A 1 -21.18 46.76 -38.20
C MET A 1 -21.72 46.50 -36.79
N ARG A 2 -23.03 46.43 -36.51
CA ARG A 2 -23.55 46.07 -35.17
C ARG A 2 -23.71 44.56 -34.94
N ILE A 3 -24.06 43.81 -35.98
CA ILE A 3 -24.36 42.36 -35.90
C ILE A 3 -23.07 41.51 -35.85
N THR A 4 -21.98 41.98 -36.48
CA THR A 4 -20.67 41.31 -36.46
C THR A 4 -20.00 41.34 -35.07
N LEU A 5 -20.32 42.33 -34.22
CA LEU A 5 -19.85 42.40 -32.83
C LEU A 5 -20.54 41.38 -31.92
N ILE A 6 -21.78 40.99 -32.24
CA ILE A 6 -22.57 40.04 -31.44
C ILE A 6 -22.08 38.60 -31.65
N PHE A 7 -21.65 38.25 -32.87
CA PHE A 7 -21.09 36.93 -33.17
C PHE A 7 -19.70 36.70 -32.55
N ILE A 8 -18.90 37.74 -32.36
CA ILE A 8 -17.59 37.65 -31.70
C ILE A 8 -17.74 37.48 -30.17
N PHE A 9 -18.80 38.02 -29.58
CA PHE A 9 -19.08 37.86 -28.15
C PHE A 9 -19.59 36.45 -27.80
N PHE A 10 -20.26 35.77 -28.72
CA PHE A 10 -20.76 34.40 -28.50
C PHE A 10 -19.67 33.31 -28.63
N PHE A 11 -18.56 33.63 -29.31
CA PHE A 11 -17.41 32.73 -29.44
C PHE A 11 -16.48 32.72 -28.21
N LEU A 12 -16.61 33.70 -27.29
CA LEU A 12 -15.83 33.76 -26.04
C LEU A 12 -16.49 33.06 -24.85
N LEU A 13 -17.73 32.57 -24.99
CA LEU A 13 -18.45 31.85 -23.93
C LEU A 13 -18.42 30.32 -24.10
N ASN A 14 -17.73 29.82 -25.11
CA ASN A 14 -17.40 28.39 -25.26
C ASN A 14 -15.91 28.14 -24.96
N SER A 15 -15.35 28.87 -23.98
CA SER A 15 -14.07 28.47 -23.39
C SER A 15 -14.28 27.11 -22.73
N CYS A 16 -13.69 26.10 -23.34
CA CYS A 16 -13.64 24.71 -22.89
C CYS A 16 -13.60 24.59 -21.37
N GLU A 17 -14.42 23.69 -20.84
CA GLU A 17 -14.14 22.99 -19.60
C GLU A 17 -12.81 22.24 -19.80
N TYR A 18 -11.72 22.93 -19.50
CA TYR A 18 -10.37 22.37 -19.48
C TYR A 18 -10.29 21.59 -18.17
N ASP A 19 -10.71 20.32 -18.19
CA ASP A 19 -10.42 19.37 -17.13
C ASP A 19 -8.90 19.16 -17.12
N PHE A 20 -8.22 19.98 -16.32
CA PHE A 20 -6.78 19.91 -16.11
C PHE A 20 -6.51 18.70 -15.21
N GLN A 21 -6.39 17.53 -15.82
CA GLN A 21 -5.91 16.33 -15.15
C GLN A 21 -4.42 16.52 -14.88
N ILE A 22 -4.10 16.96 -13.67
CA ILE A 22 -2.72 16.97 -13.16
C ILE A 22 -2.41 15.52 -12.82
N ASP A 23 -1.59 14.88 -13.66
CA ASP A 23 -1.00 13.57 -13.41
C ASP A 23 -0.11 13.65 -12.16
N ARG A 24 -0.65 13.25 -11.00
CA ARG A 24 0.10 13.21 -9.74
C ARG A 24 0.61 11.81 -9.47
N LYS A 25 1.87 11.69 -9.05
CA LYS A 25 2.48 10.40 -8.74
C LYS A 25 2.12 9.98 -7.33
N ILE A 26 1.96 8.68 -7.10
CA ILE A 26 1.82 8.13 -5.75
C ILE A 26 3.10 8.39 -4.95
N SER A 27 2.97 9.12 -3.86
CA SER A 27 3.91 9.14 -2.75
C SER A 27 3.35 8.22 -1.66
N VAL A 28 4.13 7.22 -1.25
CA VAL A 28 3.82 6.52 0.01
C VAL A 28 4.56 7.31 1.07
N ASP A 29 3.83 8.11 1.84
CA ASP A 29 4.41 8.83 2.98
C ASP A 29 4.81 7.81 4.05
N GLU A 30 6.10 7.81 4.38
CA GLU A 30 6.70 6.90 5.34
C GLU A 30 6.32 7.33 6.76
N PHE A 31 5.14 6.91 7.21
CA PHE A 31 4.81 6.93 8.64
C PHE A 31 4.89 5.51 9.21
N ILE A 32 6.11 4.95 9.23
CA ILE A 32 6.44 3.86 10.16
C ILE A 32 6.65 4.52 11.52
N ASN A 33 5.61 4.91 12.24
CA ASN A 33 5.72 5.17 13.69
C ASN A 33 4.33 5.24 14.32
N GLU A 34 4.02 4.28 15.18
CA GLU A 34 2.90 4.24 16.14
C GLU A 34 1.66 3.39 15.80
N GLU A 35 1.22 3.23 14.55
CA GLU A 35 0.04 2.39 14.24
C GLU A 35 0.31 0.88 14.15
N LEU A 36 1.58 0.46 14.06
CA LEU A 36 1.97 -0.96 14.21
C LEU A 36 1.70 -1.51 15.62
N LYS A 37 1.21 -0.67 16.55
CA LYS A 37 0.68 -1.09 17.85
C LYS A 37 -0.68 -1.78 17.74
N SER A 38 -1.32 -1.78 16.57
CA SER A 38 -2.68 -2.31 16.39
C SER A 38 -2.77 -3.79 16.01
N PHE A 39 -1.67 -4.48 15.68
CA PHE A 39 -1.81 -5.90 15.42
C PHE A 39 -2.11 -6.63 16.73
N ASN A 40 -3.08 -7.52 16.70
CA ASN A 40 -3.43 -8.34 17.85
C ASN A 40 -2.38 -9.46 17.99
N TRP A 41 -1.24 -9.10 18.57
CA TRP A 41 -0.01 -9.89 18.66
C TRP A 41 -0.09 -11.05 19.67
N ASN A 42 -1.23 -11.26 20.33
CA ASN A 42 -1.31 -12.10 21.54
C ASN A 42 -1.40 -13.62 21.29
N GLU A 43 -1.24 -14.09 20.06
CA GLU A 43 -1.61 -15.47 19.71
C GLU A 43 -0.47 -16.42 19.34
N VAL A 44 0.77 -15.94 19.21
CA VAL A 44 1.91 -16.78 18.79
C VAL A 44 3.13 -16.59 19.68
N ASP A 45 3.96 -17.65 19.79
CA ASP A 45 5.18 -17.64 20.61
C ASP A 45 6.36 -17.00 19.86
N GLN A 46 6.41 -17.21 18.54
CA GLN A 46 7.39 -16.58 17.66
C GLN A 46 6.66 -16.06 16.42
N TYR A 47 6.98 -14.83 16.03
CA TYR A 47 6.42 -14.20 14.83
C TYR A 47 7.10 -14.72 13.56
N PRO A 48 6.51 -14.47 12.38
CA PRO A 48 7.24 -14.67 11.14
C PRO A 48 8.49 -13.79 11.10
N VAL A 49 9.59 -14.34 10.60
CA VAL A 49 10.88 -13.65 10.54
C VAL A 49 11.49 -13.85 9.17
N PHE A 50 11.85 -12.76 8.49
CA PHE A 50 12.59 -12.85 7.24
C PHE A 50 14.05 -13.26 7.48
N GLU A 51 14.66 -13.91 6.50
CA GLU A 51 16.05 -14.35 6.54
C GLU A 51 17.04 -13.25 6.90
N ASN A 52 16.85 -12.04 6.36
CA ASN A 52 17.66 -10.85 6.68
C ASN A 52 17.46 -10.32 8.11
N CYS A 53 16.45 -10.79 8.85
CA CYS A 53 16.15 -10.38 10.21
C CYS A 53 16.57 -11.43 11.26
N LEU A 54 17.14 -12.58 10.86
CA LEU A 54 17.43 -13.71 11.75
C LEU A 54 18.44 -13.38 12.85
N GLU A 55 19.46 -12.58 12.52
CA GLU A 55 20.56 -12.21 13.43
C GLU A 55 20.17 -11.20 14.52
N LEU A 56 18.96 -10.63 14.42
CA LEU A 56 18.44 -9.75 15.47
C LEU A 56 18.15 -10.57 16.72
N ASN A 57 18.46 -10.02 17.89
CA ASN A 57 18.34 -10.77 19.15
C ASN A 57 16.99 -10.54 19.85
N ASP A 58 16.39 -9.38 19.65
CA ASP A 58 15.13 -8.98 20.29
C ASP A 58 13.93 -9.21 19.37
N VAL A 59 12.84 -9.73 19.94
CA VAL A 59 11.55 -9.91 19.28
C VAL A 59 11.03 -8.57 18.74
N SER A 60 11.19 -7.48 19.49
CA SER A 60 10.78 -6.14 19.04
C SER A 60 11.53 -5.72 17.77
N GLN A 61 12.84 -5.97 17.73
CA GLN A 61 13.67 -5.67 16.56
C GLN A 61 13.30 -6.53 15.35
N LYS A 62 13.02 -7.83 15.55
CA LYS A 62 12.55 -8.72 14.49
C LYS A 62 11.22 -8.26 13.90
N ASN A 63 10.27 -7.90 14.76
CA ASN A 63 8.96 -7.41 14.33
C ASN A 63 9.09 -6.10 13.55
N LYS A 64 9.93 -5.17 14.02
CA LYS A 64 10.24 -3.95 13.28
C LYS A 64 10.85 -4.26 11.91
N CYS A 65 11.85 -5.14 11.85
CA CYS A 65 12.49 -5.57 10.62
C CYS A 65 11.52 -6.24 9.64
N PHE A 66 10.57 -7.04 10.16
CA PHE A 66 9.51 -7.65 9.35
C PHE A 66 8.65 -6.60 8.65
N VAL A 67 8.15 -5.63 9.41
CA VAL A 67 7.32 -4.55 8.85
C VAL A 67 8.12 -3.72 7.86
N GLU A 68 9.33 -3.29 8.22
CA GLU A 68 10.19 -2.48 7.35
C GLU A 68 10.53 -3.22 6.05
N THR A 69 10.80 -4.52 6.11
CA THR A 69 11.09 -5.33 4.91
C THR A 69 9.90 -5.32 3.95
N ILE A 70 8.68 -5.51 4.44
CA ILE A 70 7.47 -5.46 3.58
C ILE A 70 7.26 -4.04 3.06
N THR A 71 7.20 -3.05 3.94
CA THR A 71 6.85 -1.67 3.58
C THR A 71 7.87 -1.06 2.62
N ASN A 72 9.16 -1.29 2.81
CA ASN A 72 10.21 -0.73 1.94
C ASN A 72 10.15 -1.34 0.55
N ASN A 73 10.02 -2.67 0.44
CA ASN A 73 9.92 -3.33 -0.86
C ASN A 73 8.60 -2.99 -1.56
N PHE A 74 7.50 -2.85 -0.82
CA PHE A 74 6.21 -2.47 -1.39
C PHE A 74 6.22 -1.02 -1.90
N THR A 75 6.72 -0.10 -1.08
CA THR A 75 6.89 1.31 -1.46
C THR A 75 7.78 1.46 -2.68
N ALA A 76 8.91 0.72 -2.74
CA ALA A 76 9.79 0.74 -3.90
C ALA A 76 9.09 0.22 -5.17
N ASN A 77 8.25 -0.81 -5.06
CA ASN A 77 7.49 -1.35 -6.18
C ASN A 77 6.42 -0.34 -6.67
N LEU A 78 5.66 0.26 -5.75
CA LEU A 78 4.68 1.28 -6.07
C LEU A 78 5.30 2.49 -6.77
N LYS A 79 6.45 2.98 -6.29
CA LYS A 79 7.20 4.07 -6.92
C LYS A 79 7.66 3.72 -8.35
N LYS A 80 8.00 2.45 -8.60
CA LYS A 80 8.41 1.98 -9.94
C LYS A 80 7.25 1.88 -10.93
N ASN A 81 6.05 1.54 -10.47
CA ASN A 81 4.89 1.33 -11.33
C ASN A 81 4.31 2.64 -11.91
N ASN A 82 4.90 3.82 -11.62
CA ASN A 82 4.48 5.12 -12.15
C ASN A 82 2.96 5.30 -12.13
N LEU A 83 2.33 4.93 -11.02
CA LEU A 83 0.89 5.02 -10.88
C LEU A 83 0.51 6.50 -10.91
N VAL A 84 -0.06 6.90 -12.03
CA VAL A 84 -0.60 8.24 -12.25
C VAL A 84 -1.98 8.27 -11.61
N LEU A 85 -2.10 9.07 -10.55
CA LEU A 85 -3.37 9.36 -9.91
C LEU A 85 -3.94 10.65 -10.50
N ASN A 86 -5.17 10.57 -10.99
CA ASN A 86 -5.84 11.69 -11.66
C ASN A 86 -6.31 12.76 -10.64
N ARG A 87 -6.11 12.54 -9.34
CA ARG A 87 -6.54 13.44 -8.26
C ARG A 87 -5.60 13.37 -7.06
N THR A 88 -5.66 14.38 -6.19
CA THR A 88 -4.97 14.30 -4.91
C THR A 88 -5.68 13.26 -4.07
N LEU A 89 -4.96 12.21 -3.69
CA LEU A 89 -5.48 11.18 -2.80
C LEU A 89 -4.69 11.25 -1.52
N VAL A 90 -5.37 11.31 -0.37
CA VAL A 90 -4.82 10.96 0.94
C VAL A 90 -5.84 10.01 1.54
N ASP A 91 -5.57 8.71 1.48
CA ASP A 91 -6.47 7.68 2.00
C ASP A 91 -5.67 6.55 2.64
N THR A 92 -6.29 5.88 3.62
CA THR A 92 -5.71 4.74 4.31
C THR A 92 -6.29 3.46 3.75
N VAL A 93 -5.46 2.65 3.13
CA VAL A 93 -5.80 1.32 2.62
C VAL A 93 -5.40 0.29 3.66
N ASN A 94 -6.36 -0.52 4.11
CA ASN A 94 -6.10 -1.59 5.06
C ASN A 94 -6.01 -2.92 4.31
N MET A 95 -4.80 -3.46 4.22
CA MET A 95 -4.55 -4.75 3.57
C MET A 95 -4.47 -5.86 4.63
N VAL A 96 -5.31 -6.88 4.50
CA VAL A 96 -5.28 -8.07 5.34
C VAL A 96 -4.42 -9.12 4.65
N LEU A 97 -3.35 -9.50 5.31
CA LEU A 97 -2.33 -10.42 4.82
C LEU A 97 -2.36 -11.71 5.63
N MET A 98 -2.17 -12.84 4.97
CA MET A 98 -1.94 -14.13 5.61
C MET A 98 -0.50 -14.56 5.34
N VAL A 99 0.18 -15.03 6.38
CA VAL A 99 1.40 -15.83 6.26
C VAL A 99 1.04 -17.25 6.64
N ASP A 100 1.18 -18.17 5.70
CA ASP A 100 0.92 -19.58 5.96
C ASP A 100 2.07 -20.24 6.74
N LYS A 101 1.82 -21.44 7.24
CA LYS A 101 2.80 -22.30 7.92
C LYS A 101 3.99 -22.73 7.06
N LYS A 102 4.01 -22.40 5.76
CA LYS A 102 5.15 -22.61 4.85
C LYS A 102 5.97 -21.32 4.66
N GLY A 103 5.53 -20.19 5.21
CA GLY A 103 6.17 -18.89 5.06
C GLY A 103 5.79 -18.16 3.77
N LEU A 104 4.67 -18.53 3.13
CA LEU A 104 4.15 -17.81 1.96
C LEU A 104 3.20 -16.71 2.41
N ILE A 105 3.36 -15.52 1.83
CA ILE A 105 2.47 -14.37 2.07
C ILE A 105 1.39 -14.33 0.98
N SER A 106 0.14 -14.14 1.37
CA SER A 106 -0.99 -13.87 0.47
C SER A 106 -1.84 -12.71 0.96
N VAL A 107 -2.52 -12.04 0.02
CA VAL A 107 -3.52 -11.01 0.32
C VAL A 107 -4.88 -11.67 0.51
N GLU A 108 -5.45 -11.57 1.70
CA GLU A 108 -6.80 -12.09 2.01
C GLU A 108 -7.88 -11.07 1.62
N SER A 109 -7.64 -9.79 1.93
CA SER A 109 -8.55 -8.71 1.52
C SER A 109 -7.87 -7.35 1.51
N ILE A 110 -8.41 -6.44 0.72
CA ILE A 110 -8.03 -5.02 0.70
C ILE A 110 -9.28 -4.20 0.97
N ASN A 111 -9.25 -3.47 2.08
CA ASN A 111 -10.30 -2.56 2.51
C ASN A 111 -9.88 -1.13 2.17
N ILE A 112 -10.61 -0.52 1.24
CA ILE A 112 -10.37 0.82 0.71
C ILE A 112 -11.71 1.54 0.58
N SER A 113 -11.73 2.86 0.67
CA SER A 113 -12.94 3.65 0.44
C SER A 113 -13.55 3.34 -0.94
N GLU A 114 -14.88 3.28 -1.02
CA GLU A 114 -15.60 3.07 -2.29
C GLU A 114 -15.21 4.07 -3.38
N LYS A 115 -14.82 5.29 -2.98
CA LYS A 115 -14.37 6.34 -3.89
C LYS A 115 -13.05 6.01 -4.61
N ASN A 116 -12.30 5.03 -4.10
CA ASN A 116 -10.94 4.67 -4.50
C ASN A 116 -10.85 3.21 -4.99
N LEU A 117 -11.99 2.57 -5.27
CA LEU A 117 -12.03 1.15 -5.66
C LEU A 117 -11.19 0.85 -6.91
N ASP A 118 -11.09 1.80 -7.83
CA ASP A 118 -10.29 1.70 -9.07
C ASP A 118 -8.79 1.46 -8.80
N TYR A 119 -8.30 1.85 -7.62
CA TYR A 119 -6.91 1.65 -7.22
C TYR A 119 -6.66 0.30 -6.54
N LYS A 120 -7.72 -0.42 -6.15
CA LYS A 120 -7.61 -1.70 -5.43
C LYS A 120 -6.83 -2.74 -6.21
N GLU A 121 -7.15 -2.92 -7.49
CA GLU A 121 -6.51 -3.91 -8.36
C GLU A 121 -5.02 -3.60 -8.56
N VAL A 122 -4.70 -2.32 -8.74
CA VAL A 122 -3.33 -1.83 -8.88
C VAL A 122 -2.50 -2.09 -7.62
N ILE A 123 -3.07 -1.80 -6.45
CA ILE A 123 -2.43 -2.04 -5.15
C ILE A 123 -2.19 -3.53 -4.94
N ASP A 124 -3.20 -4.36 -5.21
CA ASP A 124 -3.12 -5.82 -5.09
C ASP A 124 -2.03 -6.40 -6.01
N SER A 125 -2.06 -6.05 -7.30
CA SER A 125 -1.08 -6.49 -8.29
C SER A 125 0.35 -6.05 -7.92
N SER A 126 0.51 -4.80 -7.47
CA SER A 126 1.81 -4.29 -7.01
C SER A 126 2.31 -5.05 -5.79
N PHE A 127 1.43 -5.37 -4.83
CA PHE A 127 1.82 -6.10 -3.63
C PHE A 127 2.19 -7.54 -3.95
N ASN A 128 1.41 -8.24 -4.78
CA ASN A 128 1.71 -9.59 -5.20
C ASN A 128 3.08 -9.68 -5.91
N ASN A 129 3.41 -8.69 -6.75
CA ASN A 129 4.74 -8.56 -7.36
C ASN A 129 5.86 -8.21 -6.35
N THR A 130 5.53 -7.47 -5.30
CA THR A 130 6.48 -7.24 -4.19
C THR A 130 6.80 -8.55 -3.47
N VAL A 131 5.79 -9.33 -3.11
CA VAL A 131 5.95 -10.59 -2.35
C VAL A 131 6.87 -11.57 -3.07
N THR A 132 6.83 -11.63 -4.40
CA THR A 132 7.71 -12.53 -5.17
C THR A 132 9.20 -12.22 -5.04
N ASN A 133 9.56 -11.00 -4.61
CA ASN A 133 10.94 -10.54 -4.50
C ASN A 133 11.39 -10.40 -3.03
N LEU A 134 10.56 -10.77 -2.07
CA LEU A 134 10.93 -10.70 -0.66
C LEU A 134 11.94 -11.80 -0.30
N PRO A 135 12.78 -11.56 0.73
CA PRO A 135 13.63 -12.60 1.29
C PRO A 135 12.78 -13.79 1.77
N LYS A 136 13.42 -14.94 1.95
CA LYS A 136 12.76 -16.11 2.52
C LYS A 136 12.15 -15.74 3.89
N LEU A 137 10.87 -16.05 4.06
CA LEU A 137 10.15 -15.86 5.31
C LEU A 137 10.02 -17.18 6.06
N TYR A 138 10.37 -17.17 7.34
CA TYR A 138 10.11 -18.27 8.26
C TYR A 138 8.75 -18.04 8.94
N PRO A 139 7.87 -19.05 9.01
CA PRO A 139 6.51 -18.91 9.53
C PRO A 139 6.50 -18.65 11.04
N ALA A 140 5.36 -18.17 11.53
CA ALA A 140 5.12 -18.03 12.97
C ALA A 140 5.09 -19.40 13.66
N ILE A 141 5.45 -19.41 14.95
CA ILE A 141 5.42 -20.61 15.80
C ILE A 141 4.48 -20.38 16.97
N LYS A 142 3.59 -21.35 17.21
CA LYS A 142 2.72 -21.43 18.39
C LYS A 142 2.85 -22.83 18.99
N ARG A 143 3.24 -22.91 20.26
CA ARG A 143 3.51 -24.15 21.01
C ARG A 143 4.46 -25.10 20.28
N GLY A 144 5.51 -24.54 19.67
CA GLY A 144 6.50 -25.30 18.91
C GLY A 144 6.05 -25.78 17.53
N GLN A 145 4.85 -25.41 17.07
CA GLN A 145 4.33 -25.76 15.74
C GLN A 145 4.22 -24.53 14.85
N GLN A 146 4.52 -24.70 13.57
CA GLN A 146 4.32 -23.67 12.56
C GLN A 146 2.82 -23.46 12.34
N VAL A 147 2.38 -22.20 12.38
CA VAL A 147 0.96 -21.83 12.25
C VAL A 147 0.77 -20.74 11.22
N ASP A 148 -0.43 -20.70 10.65
CA ASP A 148 -0.87 -19.60 9.81
C ASP A 148 -1.15 -18.38 10.70
N VAL A 149 -0.81 -17.18 10.23
CA VAL A 149 -1.08 -15.92 10.92
C VAL A 149 -1.66 -14.90 9.96
N ILE A 150 -2.61 -14.11 10.47
CA ILE A 150 -3.24 -13.02 9.73
C ILE A 150 -2.81 -11.70 10.37
N PHE A 151 -2.48 -10.72 9.55
CA PHE A 151 -2.09 -9.39 9.99
C PHE A 151 -2.67 -8.32 9.07
N THR A 152 -3.04 -7.18 9.65
CA THR A 152 -3.60 -6.05 8.90
C THR A 152 -2.56 -4.95 8.81
N MET A 153 -2.16 -4.62 7.59
CA MET A 153 -1.21 -3.55 7.30
C MET A 153 -1.96 -2.31 6.81
N PRO A 154 -2.02 -1.22 7.59
CA PRO A 154 -2.50 0.06 7.10
C PRO A 154 -1.44 0.72 6.20
N ILE A 155 -1.86 1.26 5.08
CA ILE A 155 -1.00 1.92 4.10
C ILE A 155 -1.64 3.26 3.76
N ILE A 156 -0.94 4.35 4.02
CA ILE A 156 -1.39 5.68 3.61
C ILE A 156 -0.86 5.93 2.21
N ILE A 157 -1.77 6.16 1.28
CA ILE A 157 -1.45 6.54 -0.09
C ILE A 157 -1.70 8.03 -0.18
N SER A 158 -0.62 8.79 -0.40
CA SER A 158 -0.67 10.21 -0.70
C SER A 158 -0.26 10.48 -2.16
N THR A 159 -0.54 11.67 -2.65
CA THR A 159 -0.03 12.17 -3.92
C THR A 159 0.51 13.56 -3.71
N GLU A 160 1.69 13.82 -4.27
CA GLU A 160 2.25 15.16 -4.41
C GLU A 160 1.71 15.86 -5.68
#